data_AF-A0A3C0N9E9-F1
#
_entry.id   AF-A0A3C0N9E9-F1
#
_cell.length_a   1.000
_cell.length_b   1.000
_cell.length_c   1.000
_cell.angle_alpha   90.00
_cell.angle_beta   90.00
_cell.angle_gamma   90.00
#
_symmetry.space_group_name_H-M   'P 1'
#
loop_
_entity.id
_entity.type
_entity.pdbx_description
1 polymer ?
#
loop_
_entity_poly.entity_id
_entity_poly.type
_entity_poly.pdbx_seq_one_letter_code
_entity_poly.pdbx_strand_id
1 'polypeptide(L)'
;MNNIFQCIAQVLHNLGHKSILATFNRSRFQGKSVKVGVTLLKAIGEIVSWRQLRHQTKYRTRNVHRFRRTIRYGTSAVLAFLLIVLSQFPKRLESVAIAADTVQAPLSTNGSRIVDKTGATVLLRGVNWFGIETQIHAPYGLLYRDYKQMLAQIKNLGYNIIRLPYSVQSLRSSNISEVNFSIGSNSDLQGKTPLQVMDLVIQEAQRQGLMILLDSHRLNDQSIPELWYGDGFTEADWIDIWKLLATRYKNQTNVIGADLKNEPHGQASWGTGNQATDWRLAAERAGNAIQAINPDWLIVVEGVENNVPGQQLYHWWGGNLEGVKNYPVRLNVPKKLVYSPHEYGAGVYNQPWFSDPTFPNNMPTRWETGFNYIATQGIAPILIGEFGGRQVDSSSKEGIWQQKLVDFIKQKNLSFTYWSWNPNSSDTGGILQDDWTTVNAAKQQLLNTLLPAPGLSNSSPSPSPSPSPSPSPAPTPAPSPAPSPAPTPAPAPAPSPAPSPSPSPSSGTPQLKAEAVVQSDWQTGFCINLVVTNQGTASTKNWQLTFTPNQATITNAWGGNFLPQGTNYQVIPEQWSQVIQPNQSYTAGYCANKQGSNYKPTNVSVSGS
;
A
#
# COMPACT_ATOMS: atom_id res chain seq x y z
N MET A 1 -8.93 -57.04 -4.14
CA MET A 1 -9.59 -56.80 -2.83
C MET A 1 -10.21 -58.06 -2.21
N ASN A 2 -10.75 -59.02 -2.97
CA ASN A 2 -11.42 -60.21 -2.40
C ASN A 2 -10.55 -61.11 -1.49
N ASN A 3 -9.23 -61.20 -1.70
CA ASN A 3 -8.33 -62.06 -0.90
C ASN A 3 -8.06 -61.53 0.52
N ILE A 4 -8.11 -60.21 0.73
CA ILE A 4 -7.87 -59.60 2.05
C ILE A 4 -9.07 -59.81 2.98
N PHE A 5 -10.29 -59.74 2.43
CA PHE A 5 -11.52 -59.99 3.17
C PHE A 5 -11.64 -61.44 3.65
N GLN A 6 -11.21 -62.41 2.83
CA GLN A 6 -11.17 -63.81 3.25
C GLN A 6 -10.18 -64.06 4.38
N CYS A 7 -9.03 -63.38 4.35
CA CYS A 7 -8.02 -63.49 5.41
C CYS A 7 -8.53 -62.97 6.77
N ILE A 8 -9.20 -61.81 6.78
CA ILE A 8 -9.76 -61.21 8.01
C ILE A 8 -10.92 -62.05 8.56
N ALA A 9 -11.80 -62.56 7.68
CA ALA A 9 -12.90 -63.44 8.08
C ALA A 9 -12.38 -64.75 8.72
N GLN A 10 -11.31 -65.33 8.18
CA GLN A 10 -10.68 -66.54 8.71
C GLN A 10 -10.05 -66.30 10.10
N VAL A 11 -9.41 -65.14 10.30
CA VAL A 11 -8.83 -64.77 11.60
C VAL A 11 -9.92 -64.57 12.66
N LEU A 12 -11.00 -63.86 12.33
CA LEU A 12 -12.13 -63.66 13.26
C LEU A 12 -12.86 -64.97 13.60
N HIS A 13 -12.96 -65.88 12.63
CA HIS A 13 -13.50 -67.23 12.85
C HIS A 13 -12.61 -68.04 13.81
N ASN A 14 -11.30 -68.04 13.60
CA ASN A 14 -10.34 -68.78 14.44
C ASN A 14 -10.23 -68.21 15.87
N LEU A 15 -10.59 -66.94 16.07
CA LEU A 15 -10.65 -66.30 17.39
C LEU A 15 -12.02 -66.44 18.08
N GLY A 16 -13.01 -67.09 17.47
CA GLY A 16 -14.31 -67.40 18.10
C GLY A 16 -15.32 -66.25 18.17
N HIS A 17 -15.03 -65.08 17.59
CA HIS A 17 -15.88 -63.89 17.68
C HIS A 17 -17.00 -63.87 16.60
N LYS A 18 -17.98 -64.76 16.75
CA LYS A 18 -19.06 -65.00 15.77
C LYS A 18 -19.94 -63.77 15.50
N SER A 19 -20.16 -62.88 16.49
CA SER A 19 -20.98 -61.67 16.31
C SER A 19 -20.30 -60.61 15.43
N ILE A 20 -19.01 -60.37 15.64
CA ILE A 20 -18.20 -59.41 14.87
C ILE A 20 -18.02 -59.89 13.43
N LEU A 21 -17.83 -61.20 13.23
CA LEU A 21 -17.76 -61.82 11.91
C LEU A 21 -19.06 -61.64 11.11
N ALA A 22 -20.22 -61.76 11.77
CA ALA A 22 -21.52 -61.53 11.14
C ALA A 22 -21.73 -60.07 10.72
N THR A 23 -21.31 -59.11 11.54
CA THR A 23 -21.36 -57.68 11.23
C THR A 23 -20.43 -57.31 10.09
N PHE A 24 -19.19 -57.83 10.10
CA PHE A 24 -18.19 -57.61 9.06
C PHE A 24 -18.66 -58.12 7.69
N ASN A 25 -19.25 -59.32 7.64
CA ASN A 25 -19.79 -59.90 6.42
C ASN A 25 -21.03 -59.14 5.88
N ARG A 26 -21.89 -58.59 6.74
CA ARG A 26 -23.02 -57.74 6.30
C ARG A 26 -22.55 -56.41 5.70
N SER A 27 -21.52 -55.78 6.26
CA SER A 27 -20.98 -54.51 5.75
C SER A 27 -20.31 -54.62 4.38
N ARG A 28 -19.88 -55.83 3.98
CA ARG A 28 -19.30 -56.11 2.64
C ARG A 28 -20.30 -55.94 1.51
N PHE A 29 -21.59 -56.22 1.73
CA PHE A 29 -22.62 -56.16 0.69
C PHE A 29 -23.22 -54.77 0.46
N GLN A 30 -23.00 -53.80 1.36
CA GLN A 30 -23.63 -52.47 1.29
C GLN A 30 -22.70 -51.31 0.90
N GLY A 31 -21.44 -51.57 0.53
CA GLY A 31 -20.56 -50.55 -0.07
C GLY A 31 -20.21 -49.32 0.79
N LYS A 32 -20.39 -49.35 2.12
CA LYS A 32 -20.08 -48.21 3.02
C LYS A 32 -18.73 -48.37 3.72
N SER A 33 -17.68 -47.79 3.15
CA SER A 33 -16.27 -47.90 3.61
C SER A 33 -16.00 -47.38 5.03
N VAL A 34 -16.77 -46.41 5.52
CA VAL A 34 -16.54 -45.78 6.84
C VAL A 34 -16.94 -46.70 8.01
N LYS A 35 -17.98 -47.53 7.86
CA LYS A 35 -18.43 -48.45 8.93
C LYS A 35 -17.49 -49.65 9.12
N VAL A 36 -16.79 -50.07 8.06
CA VAL A 36 -15.80 -51.17 8.12
C VAL A 36 -14.57 -50.74 8.93
N GLY A 37 -14.08 -49.50 8.75
CA GLY A 37 -12.94 -48.97 9.49
C GLY A 37 -13.18 -48.81 10.99
N VAL A 38 -14.37 -48.33 11.37
CA VAL A 38 -14.75 -48.16 12.80
C VAL A 38 -14.88 -49.51 13.51
N THR A 39 -15.37 -50.55 12.81
CA THR A 39 -15.49 -51.91 13.38
C THR A 39 -14.12 -52.58 13.54
N LEU A 40 -13.19 -52.33 12.61
CA LEU A 40 -11.81 -52.83 12.68
C LEU A 40 -11.04 -52.20 13.85
N LEU A 41 -11.22 -50.89 14.09
CA LEU A 41 -10.61 -50.17 15.21
C LEU A 41 -11.14 -50.64 16.57
N LYS A 42 -12.45 -50.97 16.68
CA LYS A 42 -13.01 -51.56 17.90
C LYS A 42 -12.45 -52.95 18.20
N ALA A 43 -12.29 -53.80 17.17
CA ALA A 43 -11.69 -55.14 17.34
C ALA A 43 -10.21 -55.07 17.77
N ILE A 44 -9.45 -54.09 17.26
CA ILE A 44 -8.06 -53.87 17.66
C ILE A 44 -7.97 -53.30 19.08
N GLY A 45 -8.91 -52.42 19.47
CA GLY A 45 -8.98 -51.85 20.83
C GLY A 45 -9.20 -52.90 21.92
N GLU A 46 -10.05 -53.90 21.67
CA GLU A 46 -10.29 -54.98 22.65
C GLU A 46 -9.08 -55.93 22.79
N ILE A 47 -8.34 -56.20 21.71
CA ILE A 47 -7.10 -57.00 21.71
C ILE A 47 -6.00 -56.33 22.56
N VAL A 48 -5.96 -54.99 22.59
CA VAL A 48 -4.95 -54.24 23.35
C VAL A 48 -5.32 -54.10 24.83
N SER A 49 -6.60 -54.20 25.20
CA SER A 49 -7.06 -54.04 26.60
C SER A 49 -6.74 -55.22 27.53
N TRP A 50 -6.28 -56.36 27.02
CA TRP A 50 -5.88 -57.52 27.86
C TRP A 50 -4.49 -57.41 28.50
N ARG A 51 -3.81 -56.27 28.37
CA ARG A 51 -2.50 -56.02 28.99
C ARG A 51 -2.54 -55.63 30.47
N GLN A 52 -3.72 -55.63 31.10
CA GLN A 52 -3.90 -55.15 32.48
C GLN A 52 -4.43 -56.19 33.47
N LEU A 53 -3.92 -57.42 33.39
CA LEU A 53 -4.03 -58.42 34.48
C LEU A 53 -2.67 -59.10 34.69
N ARG A 54 -1.84 -58.51 35.56
CA ARG A 54 -0.77 -59.23 36.25
C ARG A 54 -1.32 -59.65 37.61
N HIS A 55 -1.44 -60.96 37.83
CA HIS A 55 -0.95 -61.65 39.03
C HIS A 55 -1.42 -63.11 39.00
N GLN A 56 -0.46 -64.03 39.10
CA GLN A 56 -0.49 -65.26 39.90
C GLN A 56 0.34 -66.38 39.24
N THR A 57 1.25 -66.91 40.06
CA THR A 57 1.83 -68.26 40.08
C THR A 57 2.90 -68.73 39.07
N LYS A 58 4.07 -68.99 39.67
CA LYS A 58 5.13 -69.94 39.31
C LYS A 58 4.59 -71.28 38.78
N TYR A 59 5.18 -71.81 37.70
CA TYR A 59 5.87 -73.11 37.60
C TYR A 59 5.97 -73.60 36.13
N ARG A 60 7.13 -74.18 35.81
CA ARG A 60 7.39 -75.25 34.80
C ARG A 60 7.15 -74.94 33.30
N THR A 61 8.21 -74.70 32.54
CA THR A 61 9.07 -75.65 31.76
C THR A 61 8.61 -75.91 30.32
N ARG A 62 9.56 -75.69 29.41
CA ARG A 62 9.72 -76.31 28.07
C ARG A 62 8.46 -76.37 27.19
N ASN A 63 8.05 -75.21 26.67
CA ASN A 63 7.49 -75.08 25.30
C ASN A 63 7.39 -73.63 24.78
N VAL A 64 7.91 -72.65 25.52
CA VAL A 64 7.78 -71.22 25.20
C VAL A 64 8.77 -70.75 24.10
N HIS A 65 9.78 -71.54 23.73
CA HIS A 65 10.77 -71.11 22.73
C HIS A 65 10.34 -71.33 21.26
N ARG A 66 9.43 -72.25 20.96
CA ARG A 66 8.85 -72.35 19.60
C ARG A 66 7.69 -71.37 19.37
N PHE A 67 6.95 -70.99 20.41
CA PHE A 67 5.84 -70.02 20.28
C PHE A 67 6.32 -68.55 20.25
N ARG A 68 7.44 -68.22 20.91
CA ARG A 68 8.02 -66.86 20.87
C ARG A 68 8.76 -66.51 19.58
N ARG A 69 9.18 -67.51 18.79
CA ARG A 69 9.84 -67.27 17.49
C ARG A 69 8.82 -66.94 16.40
N THR A 70 7.68 -67.64 16.36
CA THR A 70 6.62 -67.39 15.35
C THR A 70 5.90 -66.05 15.57
N ILE A 71 5.74 -65.60 16.82
CA ILE A 71 5.11 -64.30 17.12
C ILE A 71 6.05 -63.11 16.83
N ARG A 72 7.37 -63.26 17.00
CA ARG A 72 8.33 -62.18 16.67
C ARG A 72 8.50 -61.95 15.16
N TYR A 73 8.34 -62.98 14.32
CA TYR A 73 8.33 -62.78 12.86
C TYR A 73 6.95 -62.36 12.34
N GLY A 74 5.86 -62.78 12.99
CA GLY A 74 4.50 -62.34 12.64
C GLY A 74 4.22 -60.87 12.93
N THR A 75 4.64 -60.34 14.10
CA THR A 75 4.42 -58.92 14.42
C THR A 75 5.31 -57.98 13.62
N SER A 76 6.54 -58.40 13.28
CA SER A 76 7.46 -57.60 12.46
C SER A 76 7.07 -57.61 10.98
N ALA A 77 6.54 -58.72 10.46
CA ALA A 77 6.01 -58.78 9.09
C ALA A 77 4.72 -57.95 8.94
N VAL A 78 3.83 -57.95 9.95
CA VAL A 78 2.62 -57.12 9.92
C VAL A 78 2.93 -55.63 10.06
N LEU A 79 3.91 -55.24 10.90
CA LEU A 79 4.37 -53.84 10.97
C LEU A 79 5.09 -53.39 9.69
N ALA A 80 5.94 -54.24 9.10
CA ALA A 80 6.60 -53.93 7.83
C ALA A 80 5.60 -53.85 6.68
N PHE A 81 4.59 -54.72 6.65
CA PHE A 81 3.52 -54.67 5.65
C PHE A 81 2.58 -53.47 5.85
N LEU A 82 2.30 -53.07 7.09
CA LEU A 82 1.57 -51.82 7.39
C LEU A 82 2.36 -50.58 6.96
N LEU A 83 3.69 -50.56 7.14
CA LEU A 83 4.55 -49.48 6.67
C LEU A 83 4.64 -49.43 5.14
N ILE A 84 4.70 -50.58 4.47
CA ILE A 84 4.70 -50.66 2.99
C ILE A 84 3.34 -50.24 2.42
N VAL A 85 2.24 -50.71 3.02
CA VAL A 85 0.87 -50.33 2.61
C VAL A 85 0.60 -48.85 2.90
N LEU A 86 1.08 -48.30 4.03
CA LEU A 86 1.02 -46.85 4.31
C LEU A 86 1.94 -46.03 3.38
N SER A 87 2.98 -46.63 2.81
CA SER A 87 3.85 -45.98 1.80
C SER A 87 3.31 -46.07 0.37
N GLN A 88 2.31 -46.93 0.11
CA GLN A 88 1.72 -47.16 -1.22
C GLN A 88 0.29 -46.64 -1.38
N PHE A 89 -0.37 -46.19 -0.30
CA PHE A 89 -1.45 -45.23 -0.51
C PHE A 89 -0.79 -43.95 -1.04
N PRO A 90 -1.29 -43.36 -2.15
CA PRO A 90 -0.94 -41.98 -2.43
C PRO A 90 -1.27 -41.25 -1.12
N LYS A 91 -0.26 -40.62 -0.50
CA LYS A 91 -0.54 -39.60 0.51
C LYS A 91 -1.68 -38.83 -0.11
N ARG A 92 -2.84 -38.85 0.54
CA ARG A 92 -3.91 -37.93 0.17
C ARG A 92 -3.13 -36.63 0.10
N LEU A 93 -2.97 -36.08 -1.11
CA LEU A 93 -2.66 -34.70 -1.23
C LEU A 93 -3.84 -34.10 -0.47
N GLU A 94 -3.64 -33.85 0.83
CA GLU A 94 -4.03 -32.58 1.37
C GLU A 94 -3.68 -31.65 0.23
N SER A 95 -4.71 -31.13 -0.41
CA SER A 95 -4.53 -29.95 -1.19
C SER A 95 -3.83 -29.02 -0.21
N VAL A 96 -2.50 -28.99 -0.29
CA VAL A 96 -1.75 -27.79 -0.05
C VAL A 96 -2.29 -26.92 -1.15
N ALA A 97 -3.45 -26.31 -0.87
CA ALA A 97 -3.72 -25.00 -1.38
C ALA A 97 -2.43 -24.28 -1.00
N ILE A 98 -1.58 -24.05 -2.00
CA ILE A 98 -0.45 -23.17 -1.87
C ILE A 98 -1.14 -21.83 -1.61
N ALA A 99 -1.44 -21.56 -0.35
CA ALA A 99 -1.69 -20.23 0.10
C ALA A 99 -0.41 -19.50 -0.29
N ALA A 100 -0.51 -18.53 -1.21
CA ALA A 100 0.54 -17.54 -1.32
C ALA A 100 0.86 -17.10 0.12
N ASP A 101 2.13 -17.19 0.55
CA ASP A 101 2.54 -16.79 1.90
C ASP A 101 2.08 -15.35 2.12
N THR A 102 0.92 -15.22 2.76
CA THR A 102 0.26 -13.94 2.94
C THR A 102 0.88 -13.35 4.16
N VAL A 103 1.53 -12.18 4.01
CA VAL A 103 2.19 -11.47 5.10
C VAL A 103 1.25 -11.38 6.30
N GLN A 104 1.68 -11.88 7.46
CA GLN A 104 0.82 -11.97 8.63
C GLN A 104 1.04 -10.80 9.59
N ALA A 105 0.16 -9.80 9.54
CA ALA A 105 0.14 -8.68 10.48
C ALA A 105 -0.09 -9.13 11.95
N PRO A 106 0.35 -8.36 12.96
CA PRO A 106 1.07 -7.09 12.81
C PRO A 106 2.54 -7.27 12.44
N LEU A 107 3.13 -6.26 11.80
CA LEU A 107 4.55 -6.24 11.50
C LEU A 107 5.36 -5.79 12.72
N SER A 108 6.62 -6.18 12.76
CA SER A 108 7.60 -5.73 13.76
C SER A 108 8.99 -5.67 13.15
N THR A 109 9.99 -5.24 13.91
CA THR A 109 11.38 -5.18 13.47
C THR A 109 12.27 -6.14 14.26
N ASN A 110 13.25 -6.73 13.59
CA ASN A 110 14.25 -7.61 14.17
C ASN A 110 15.62 -7.33 13.56
N GLY A 111 16.43 -6.55 14.28
CA GLY A 111 17.64 -5.94 13.73
C GLY A 111 17.28 -5.05 12.54
N SER A 112 17.94 -5.29 11.40
CA SER A 112 17.71 -4.55 10.15
C SER A 112 16.56 -5.08 9.29
N ARG A 113 15.73 -6.00 9.79
CA ARG A 113 14.63 -6.61 9.04
C ARG A 113 13.27 -6.20 9.58
N ILE A 114 12.33 -5.94 8.67
CA ILE A 114 10.90 -5.98 8.98
C ILE A 114 10.47 -7.45 8.94
N VAL A 115 9.71 -7.89 9.94
CA VAL A 115 9.20 -9.25 10.05
C VAL A 115 7.71 -9.25 10.34
N ASP A 116 7.03 -10.29 9.87
CA ASP A 116 5.63 -10.54 10.19
C ASP A 116 5.49 -11.21 11.58
N LYS A 117 4.25 -11.49 12.02
CA LYS A 117 4.00 -12.08 13.34
C LYS A 117 4.61 -13.49 13.53
N THR A 118 4.94 -14.18 12.42
CA THR A 118 5.58 -15.49 12.45
C THR A 118 7.11 -15.40 12.52
N GLY A 119 7.66 -14.18 12.36
CA GLY A 119 9.09 -13.92 12.28
C GLY A 119 9.66 -14.01 10.86
N ALA A 120 8.83 -14.21 9.84
CA ALA A 120 9.26 -14.22 8.45
C ALA A 120 9.63 -12.80 8.00
N THR A 121 10.75 -12.67 7.28
CA THR A 121 11.17 -11.38 6.72
C THR A 121 10.16 -10.88 5.70
N VAL A 122 9.75 -9.61 5.83
CA VAL A 122 8.88 -8.94 4.88
C VAL A 122 9.69 -7.86 4.17
N LEU A 123 9.73 -7.93 2.84
CA LEU A 123 10.21 -6.84 2.01
C LEU A 123 9.01 -6.03 1.52
N LEU A 124 8.96 -4.76 1.90
CA LEU A 124 7.95 -3.84 1.39
C LEU A 124 8.39 -3.39 -0.01
N ARG A 125 7.53 -3.64 -0.99
CA ARG A 125 7.76 -3.48 -2.43
C ARG A 125 6.58 -2.73 -3.00
N GLY A 126 6.61 -1.40 -2.96
CA GLY A 126 5.42 -0.60 -3.19
C GLY A 126 5.58 0.57 -4.14
N VAL A 127 4.48 1.32 -4.21
CA VAL A 127 4.35 2.58 -4.94
C VAL A 127 3.69 3.62 -4.04
N ASN A 128 3.94 4.89 -4.32
CA ASN A 128 3.21 6.03 -3.77
C ASN A 128 1.99 6.33 -4.65
N TRP A 129 0.79 6.39 -4.08
CA TRP A 129 -0.41 6.85 -4.79
C TRP A 129 -0.91 8.15 -4.17
N PHE A 130 -0.41 9.28 -4.68
CA PHE A 130 -0.65 10.59 -4.10
C PHE A 130 -1.94 11.25 -4.60
N GLY A 131 -2.42 12.24 -3.87
CA GLY A 131 -3.55 13.11 -4.20
C GLY A 131 -4.38 13.54 -2.99
N ILE A 132 -4.45 12.73 -1.92
CA ILE A 132 -5.24 13.09 -0.74
C ILE A 132 -4.64 14.32 -0.04
N GLU A 133 -3.32 14.50 -0.12
CA GLU A 133 -2.57 15.63 0.42
C GLU A 133 -2.69 16.93 -0.38
N THR A 134 -3.39 16.93 -1.50
CA THR A 134 -3.60 18.13 -2.32
C THR A 134 -5.03 18.63 -2.20
N GLN A 135 -5.34 19.77 -2.84
CA GLN A 135 -6.65 20.41 -2.79
C GLN A 135 -7.82 19.53 -3.26
N ILE A 136 -7.55 18.38 -3.89
CA ILE A 136 -8.58 17.46 -4.36
C ILE A 136 -9.06 16.49 -3.28
N HIS A 137 -8.24 16.27 -2.25
CA HIS A 137 -8.49 15.40 -1.10
C HIS A 137 -8.92 13.95 -1.42
N ALA A 138 -8.50 13.44 -2.58
CA ALA A 138 -8.70 12.06 -3.01
C ALA A 138 -7.46 11.62 -3.80
N PRO A 139 -7.16 10.32 -3.92
CA PRO A 139 -6.07 9.89 -4.80
C PRO A 139 -6.30 10.38 -6.23
N TYR A 140 -5.27 10.89 -6.89
CA TYR A 140 -5.42 11.32 -8.30
C TYR A 140 -5.73 10.13 -9.22
N GLY A 141 -6.25 10.44 -10.40
CA GLY A 141 -6.57 9.46 -11.45
C GLY A 141 -8.03 9.00 -11.46
N LEU A 142 -8.81 9.36 -10.42
CA LEU A 142 -10.21 8.96 -10.29
C LEU A 142 -11.17 9.70 -11.23
N LEU A 143 -10.71 10.73 -11.95
CA LEU A 143 -11.39 11.26 -13.13
C LEU A 143 -11.42 10.28 -14.31
N TYR A 144 -10.42 9.39 -14.38
CA TYR A 144 -10.14 8.57 -15.57
C TYR A 144 -10.34 7.07 -15.32
N ARG A 145 -10.18 6.62 -14.08
CA ARG A 145 -10.16 5.18 -13.74
C ARG A 145 -10.96 4.87 -12.49
N ASP A 146 -11.46 3.64 -12.44
CA ASP A 146 -12.05 3.03 -11.25
C ASP A 146 -10.97 2.76 -10.19
N TYR A 147 -11.22 3.15 -8.94
CA TYR A 147 -10.23 3.00 -7.87
C TYR A 147 -9.89 1.55 -7.52
N LYS A 148 -10.83 0.60 -7.67
CA LYS A 148 -10.58 -0.84 -7.44
C LYS A 148 -9.70 -1.42 -8.54
N GLN A 149 -9.89 -0.95 -9.79
CA GLN A 149 -9.04 -1.32 -10.92
C GLN A 149 -7.62 -0.75 -10.79
N MET A 150 -7.46 0.47 -10.26
CA MET A 150 -6.13 1.02 -9.92
C MET A 150 -5.40 0.09 -8.95
N LEU A 151 -6.04 -0.28 -7.84
CA LEU A 151 -5.50 -1.21 -6.85
C LEU A 151 -5.19 -2.58 -7.45
N ALA A 152 -6.06 -3.09 -8.33
CA ALA A 152 -5.86 -4.39 -8.97
C ALA A 152 -4.65 -4.36 -9.90
N GLN A 153 -4.45 -3.27 -10.63
CA GLN A 153 -3.28 -3.10 -11.49
C GLN A 153 -1.99 -3.01 -10.67
N ILE A 154 -1.98 -2.25 -9.57
CA ILE A 154 -0.85 -2.20 -8.63
C ILE A 154 -0.51 -3.60 -8.12
N LYS A 155 -1.51 -4.36 -7.66
CA LYS A 155 -1.32 -5.74 -7.18
C LYS A 155 -0.79 -6.66 -8.27
N ASN A 156 -1.35 -6.60 -9.47
CA ASN A 156 -0.99 -7.48 -10.59
C ASN A 156 0.42 -7.23 -11.12
N LEU A 157 0.96 -6.02 -10.95
CA LEU A 157 2.35 -5.69 -11.28
C LEU A 157 3.36 -6.20 -10.25
N GLY A 158 2.89 -6.79 -9.14
CA GLY A 158 3.75 -7.42 -8.12
C GLY A 158 4.02 -6.57 -6.89
N TYR A 159 3.46 -5.36 -6.80
CA TYR A 159 3.57 -4.52 -5.61
C TYR A 159 2.72 -5.09 -4.46
N ASN A 160 3.20 -4.92 -3.22
CA ASN A 160 2.55 -5.45 -2.01
C ASN A 160 2.13 -4.37 -1.00
N ILE A 161 2.51 -3.11 -1.22
CA ILE A 161 2.18 -1.98 -0.35
C ILE A 161 1.95 -0.70 -1.16
N ILE A 162 1.08 0.16 -0.64
CA ILE A 162 0.92 1.54 -1.10
C ILE A 162 1.27 2.47 0.05
N ARG A 163 2.21 3.40 -0.17
CA ARG A 163 2.36 4.59 0.68
C ARG A 163 1.32 5.60 0.22
N LEU A 164 0.49 6.06 1.16
CA LEU A 164 -0.71 6.85 0.90
C LEU A 164 -0.56 8.23 1.56
N PRO A 165 0.01 9.20 0.83
CA PRO A 165 0.11 10.59 1.25
C PRO A 165 -1.24 11.20 1.59
N TYR A 166 -1.30 11.97 2.67
CA TYR A 166 -2.43 12.83 3.04
C TYR A 166 -1.93 14.15 3.65
N SER A 167 -2.81 15.15 3.74
CA SER A 167 -2.53 16.39 4.50
C SER A 167 -3.38 16.46 5.76
N VAL A 168 -2.91 17.12 6.82
CA VAL A 168 -3.71 17.39 8.02
C VAL A 168 -5.01 18.12 7.66
N GLN A 169 -4.95 19.06 6.71
CA GLN A 169 -6.10 19.79 6.19
C GLN A 169 -7.12 18.90 5.47
N SER A 170 -6.68 18.00 4.59
CA SER A 170 -7.56 17.10 3.84
C SER A 170 -8.43 16.25 4.77
N LEU A 171 -7.87 15.76 5.87
CA LEU A 171 -8.60 14.91 6.83
C LEU A 171 -9.55 15.70 7.74
N ARG A 172 -9.48 17.03 7.70
CA ARG A 172 -10.45 17.95 8.33
C ARG A 172 -11.49 18.47 7.33
N SER A 173 -11.29 18.26 6.04
CA SER A 173 -12.21 18.68 4.99
C SER A 173 -13.45 17.77 4.94
N SER A 174 -14.55 18.31 4.40
CA SER A 174 -15.78 17.56 4.13
C SER A 174 -15.91 17.12 2.68
N ASN A 175 -15.05 17.62 1.78
CA ASN A 175 -15.24 17.51 0.34
C ASN A 175 -14.01 16.91 -0.34
N ILE A 176 -14.31 16.06 -1.32
CA ILE A 176 -13.38 15.59 -2.34
C ILE A 176 -13.74 16.25 -3.68
N SER A 177 -12.77 16.36 -4.58
CA SER A 177 -13.00 16.77 -5.96
C SER A 177 -12.21 15.88 -6.93
N GLU A 178 -12.38 16.13 -8.23
CA GLU A 178 -11.66 15.40 -9.29
C GLU A 178 -11.89 13.87 -9.23
N VAL A 179 -13.13 13.48 -8.95
CA VAL A 179 -13.59 12.09 -9.02
C VAL A 179 -14.75 12.02 -10.02
N ASN A 180 -14.63 11.15 -11.02
CA ASN A 180 -15.74 10.83 -11.90
C ASN A 180 -16.55 9.69 -11.30
N PHE A 181 -17.64 10.03 -10.62
CA PHE A 181 -18.52 9.07 -9.93
C PHE A 181 -19.27 8.12 -10.87
N SER A 182 -19.32 8.41 -12.17
CA SER A 182 -19.94 7.53 -13.16
C SER A 182 -19.04 6.36 -13.58
N ILE A 183 -17.75 6.38 -13.21
CA ILE A 183 -16.80 5.30 -13.52
C ILE A 183 -16.89 4.21 -12.46
N GLY A 184 -17.65 3.15 -12.77
CA GLY A 184 -17.67 1.91 -11.98
C GLY A 184 -17.91 2.15 -10.49
N SER A 185 -16.95 1.68 -9.69
CA SER A 185 -16.95 1.73 -8.23
C SER A 185 -16.68 3.12 -7.67
N ASN A 186 -16.28 4.11 -8.48
CA ASN A 186 -16.11 5.47 -7.98
C ASN A 186 -17.45 6.03 -7.46
N SER A 187 -18.58 5.50 -7.91
CA SER A 187 -19.90 5.79 -7.34
C SER A 187 -19.98 5.55 -5.82
N ASP A 188 -19.21 4.61 -5.26
CA ASP A 188 -19.10 4.35 -3.82
C ASP A 188 -18.54 5.57 -3.05
N LEU A 189 -17.78 6.43 -3.73
CA LEU A 189 -17.11 7.61 -3.18
C LEU A 189 -18.00 8.86 -3.18
N GLN A 190 -19.15 8.82 -3.84
CA GLN A 190 -20.02 9.99 -3.96
C GLN A 190 -20.55 10.43 -2.59
N GLY A 191 -20.39 11.72 -2.28
CA GLY A 191 -20.81 12.31 -1.00
C GLY A 191 -19.97 11.85 0.20
N LYS A 192 -18.81 11.22 -0.02
CA LYS A 192 -17.87 10.86 1.05
C LYS A 192 -16.91 12.00 1.34
N THR A 193 -16.58 12.13 2.62
CA THR A 193 -15.46 12.96 3.08
C THR A 193 -14.12 12.31 2.68
N PRO A 194 -13.00 13.06 2.65
CA PRO A 194 -11.68 12.51 2.36
C PRO A 194 -11.30 11.32 3.25
N LEU A 195 -11.61 11.40 4.55
CA LEU A 195 -11.37 10.31 5.50
C LEU A 195 -12.19 9.05 5.15
N GLN A 196 -13.43 9.20 4.68
CA GLN A 196 -14.26 8.08 4.23
C GLN A 196 -13.80 7.52 2.89
N VAL A 197 -13.27 8.34 1.98
CA VAL A 197 -12.62 7.84 0.75
C VAL A 197 -11.38 7.02 1.11
N MET A 198 -10.57 7.52 2.04
CA MET A 198 -9.41 6.78 2.55
C MET A 198 -9.83 5.42 3.13
N ASP A 199 -10.92 5.33 3.90
CA ASP A 199 -11.44 4.04 4.39
C ASP A 199 -11.71 3.06 3.25
N LEU A 200 -12.42 3.50 2.22
CA LEU A 200 -12.86 2.65 1.11
C LEU A 200 -11.67 2.15 0.29
N VAL A 201 -10.68 3.01 0.04
CA VAL A 201 -9.42 2.64 -0.60
C VAL A 201 -8.65 1.62 0.24
N ILE A 202 -8.52 1.84 1.55
CA ILE A 202 -7.81 0.93 2.46
C ILE A 202 -8.51 -0.44 2.55
N GLN A 203 -9.84 -0.45 2.65
CA GLN A 203 -10.63 -1.68 2.72
C GLN A 203 -10.57 -2.48 1.41
N GLU A 204 -10.59 -1.80 0.26
CA GLU A 204 -10.36 -2.44 -1.03
C GLU A 204 -8.93 -2.99 -1.13
N ALA A 205 -7.92 -2.21 -0.75
CA ALA A 205 -6.54 -2.66 -0.72
C ALA A 205 -6.40 -3.94 0.15
N GLN A 206 -7.08 -4.00 1.30
CA GLN A 206 -7.11 -5.21 2.13
C GLN A 206 -7.69 -6.40 1.37
N ARG A 207 -8.84 -6.22 0.70
CA ARG A 207 -9.49 -7.29 -0.08
C ARG A 207 -8.61 -7.81 -1.20
N GLN A 208 -7.72 -6.98 -1.74
CA GLN A 208 -6.77 -7.35 -2.78
C GLN A 208 -5.40 -7.80 -2.25
N GLY A 209 -5.23 -7.86 -0.92
CA GLY A 209 -3.98 -8.28 -0.29
C GLY A 209 -2.83 -7.29 -0.49
N LEU A 210 -3.15 -5.99 -0.41
CA LEU A 210 -2.20 -4.87 -0.39
C LEU A 210 -2.15 -4.26 1.02
N MET A 211 -0.93 -4.01 1.48
CA MET A 211 -0.67 -3.23 2.70
C MET A 211 -0.75 -1.72 2.40
N ILE A 212 -0.95 -0.92 3.45
CA ILE A 212 -1.02 0.53 3.42
C ILE A 212 -0.07 1.10 4.46
N LEU A 213 0.78 2.04 4.05
CA LEU A 213 1.52 2.93 4.93
C LEU A 213 0.90 4.32 4.80
N LEU A 214 0.38 4.86 5.90
CA LEU A 214 -0.17 6.22 5.91
C LEU A 214 0.97 7.22 6.05
N ASP A 215 0.95 8.29 5.27
CA ASP A 215 2.00 9.30 5.24
C ASP A 215 1.42 10.70 5.45
N SER A 216 1.82 11.36 6.54
CA SER A 216 1.49 12.77 6.78
C SER A 216 2.36 13.65 5.89
N HIS A 217 1.92 13.79 4.65
CA HIS A 217 2.69 14.40 3.58
C HIS A 217 2.78 15.92 3.67
N ARG A 218 1.70 16.56 4.11
CA ARG A 218 1.60 18.01 4.26
C ARG A 218 0.76 18.39 5.48
N LEU A 219 0.87 19.64 5.89
CA LEU A 219 -0.05 20.22 6.89
C LEU A 219 -1.26 20.84 6.19
N ASN A 220 -1.01 21.83 5.33
CA ASN A 220 -2.00 22.33 4.38
C ASN A 220 -1.99 21.51 3.08
N ASP A 221 -2.78 21.93 2.08
CA ASP A 221 -2.86 21.21 0.80
C ASP A 221 -1.88 21.71 -0.28
N GLN A 222 -1.05 22.70 0.03
CA GLN A 222 -0.29 23.48 -0.96
C GLN A 222 1.14 22.97 -1.13
N SER A 223 1.87 22.79 -0.02
CA SER A 223 3.30 22.48 -0.04
C SER A 223 3.68 21.57 1.10
N ILE A 224 4.84 20.92 0.96
CA ILE A 224 5.46 20.18 2.06
C ILE A 224 6.14 21.21 2.97
N PRO A 225 5.73 21.36 4.24
CA PRO A 225 6.39 22.29 5.15
C PRO A 225 7.73 21.73 5.65
N GLU A 226 8.67 22.62 5.97
CA GLU A 226 9.97 22.26 6.56
C GLU A 226 9.82 21.42 7.85
N LEU A 227 8.89 21.83 8.71
CA LEU A 227 8.66 21.29 10.05
C LEU A 227 7.27 20.62 10.16
N TRP A 228 7.05 19.86 11.23
CA TRP A 228 5.77 19.17 11.53
C TRP A 228 4.68 20.11 12.11
N TYR A 229 4.93 21.41 12.07
CA TYR A 229 4.02 22.49 12.41
C TYR A 229 4.34 23.70 11.51
N GLY A 230 3.46 24.68 11.46
CA GLY A 230 3.50 25.78 10.50
C GLY A 230 2.26 25.79 9.62
N ASP A 231 2.19 26.70 8.65
CA ASP A 231 1.07 26.79 7.71
C ASP A 231 -0.32 26.91 8.36
N GLY A 232 -0.38 27.48 9.56
CA GLY A 232 -1.62 27.59 10.36
C GLY A 232 -1.94 26.37 11.22
N PHE A 233 -1.08 25.35 11.24
CA PHE A 233 -1.21 24.13 12.06
C PHE A 233 -0.16 24.08 13.15
N THR A 234 -0.56 23.61 14.33
CA THR A 234 0.32 23.35 15.46
C THR A 234 0.82 21.90 15.45
N GLU A 235 1.87 21.61 16.22
CA GLU A 235 2.29 20.21 16.45
C GLU A 235 1.15 19.37 17.05
N ALA A 236 0.31 19.96 17.91
CA ALA A 236 -0.83 19.28 18.49
C ALA A 236 -1.86 18.87 17.42
N ASP A 237 -2.12 19.75 16.43
CA ASP A 237 -3.01 19.44 15.31
C ASP A 237 -2.53 18.22 14.52
N TRP A 238 -1.23 18.16 14.25
CA TRP A 238 -0.58 17.04 13.55
C TRP A 238 -0.64 15.74 14.37
N ILE A 239 -0.30 15.78 15.66
CA ILE A 239 -0.38 14.60 16.56
C ILE A 239 -1.83 14.13 16.73
N ASP A 240 -2.82 15.03 16.78
CA ASP A 240 -4.22 14.65 16.93
C ASP A 240 -4.78 13.96 15.68
N ILE A 241 -4.34 14.35 14.47
CA ILE A 241 -4.66 13.57 13.26
C ILE A 241 -4.03 12.17 13.32
N TRP A 242 -2.79 12.04 13.79
CA TRP A 242 -2.19 10.73 14.00
C TRP A 242 -2.95 9.86 14.99
N LYS A 243 -3.39 10.43 16.12
CA LYS A 243 -4.21 9.72 17.12
C LYS A 243 -5.58 9.33 16.54
N LEU A 244 -6.18 10.18 15.73
CA LEU A 244 -7.41 9.87 15.00
C LEU A 244 -7.21 8.66 14.08
N LEU A 245 -6.17 8.65 13.25
CA LEU A 245 -5.90 7.55 12.32
C LEU A 245 -5.55 6.25 13.04
N ALA A 246 -4.70 6.33 14.07
CA ALA A 246 -4.33 5.18 14.91
C ALA A 246 -5.56 4.55 15.58
N THR A 247 -6.51 5.39 16.03
CA THR A 247 -7.78 4.92 16.61
C THR A 247 -8.67 4.29 15.54
N ARG A 248 -8.85 5.00 14.41
CA ARG A 248 -9.74 4.61 13.32
C ARG A 248 -9.37 3.26 12.71
N TYR A 249 -8.08 3.03 12.50
CA TYR A 249 -7.56 1.86 11.80
C TYR A 249 -6.93 0.82 12.75
N LYS A 250 -7.20 0.90 14.06
CA LYS A 250 -6.65 -0.03 15.06
C LYS A 250 -6.85 -1.51 14.73
N ASN A 251 -7.99 -1.85 14.13
CA ASN A 251 -8.34 -3.23 13.76
C ASN A 251 -8.19 -3.51 12.25
N GLN A 252 -7.68 -2.55 11.49
CA GLN A 252 -7.51 -2.66 10.04
C GLN A 252 -6.09 -3.16 9.73
N THR A 253 -5.93 -4.48 9.70
CA THR A 253 -4.60 -5.14 9.75
C THR A 253 -3.70 -4.85 8.54
N ASN A 254 -4.25 -4.42 7.41
CA ASN A 254 -3.44 -4.03 6.27
C ASN A 254 -2.87 -2.60 6.37
N VAL A 255 -3.32 -1.77 7.32
CA VAL A 255 -2.63 -0.52 7.65
C VAL A 255 -1.49 -0.85 8.60
N ILE A 256 -0.27 -0.84 8.08
CA ILE A 256 0.89 -1.41 8.78
C ILE A 256 1.64 -0.42 9.65
N GLY A 257 1.41 0.88 9.47
CA GLY A 257 2.16 1.90 10.19
C GLY A 257 1.87 3.33 9.79
N ALA A 258 2.66 4.22 10.37
CA ALA A 258 2.62 5.66 10.18
C ALA A 258 4.01 6.16 9.73
N ASP A 259 4.08 6.77 8.55
CA ASP A 259 5.18 7.59 8.10
C ASP A 259 4.94 9.03 8.58
N LEU A 260 5.67 9.40 9.63
CA LEU A 260 5.21 10.41 10.59
C LEU A 260 5.05 11.80 9.98
N LYS A 261 5.98 12.20 9.12
CA LYS A 261 5.99 13.49 8.41
C LYS A 261 6.88 13.34 7.19
N ASN A 262 6.34 13.65 6.02
CA ASN A 262 7.11 13.69 4.79
C ASN A 262 8.16 14.79 4.84
N GLU A 263 9.39 14.40 4.51
CA GLU A 263 10.51 15.26 4.18
C GLU A 263 10.72 16.42 5.16
N PRO A 264 11.06 16.20 6.44
CA PRO A 264 11.66 17.26 7.26
C PRO A 264 12.86 17.88 6.53
N HIS A 265 12.88 19.20 6.38
CA HIS A 265 13.92 19.92 5.63
C HIS A 265 14.10 21.35 6.14
N GLY A 266 14.97 22.14 5.51
CA GLY A 266 15.20 23.54 5.89
C GLY A 266 15.65 23.68 7.34
N GLN A 267 14.80 24.24 8.21
CA GLN A 267 15.05 24.41 9.64
C GLN A 267 15.02 23.10 10.45
N ALA A 268 14.46 22.02 9.92
CA ALA A 268 14.49 20.74 10.60
C ALA A 268 15.93 20.29 10.89
N SER A 269 16.14 19.72 12.07
CA SER A 269 17.44 19.29 12.57
C SER A 269 17.35 17.93 13.24
N TRP A 270 18.49 17.30 13.50
CA TRP A 270 18.54 15.99 14.15
C TRP A 270 19.62 15.95 15.22
N GLY A 271 19.24 15.64 16.46
CA GLY A 271 20.19 15.46 17.55
C GLY A 271 20.81 16.77 18.07
N THR A 272 20.18 17.90 17.79
CA THR A 272 20.59 19.22 18.30
C THR A 272 20.07 19.47 19.71
N GLY A 273 19.03 18.74 20.15
CA GLY A 273 18.36 18.93 21.44
C GLY A 273 17.37 20.09 21.47
N ASN A 274 17.22 20.86 20.38
CA ASN A 274 16.25 21.94 20.31
C ASN A 274 14.86 21.37 20.01
N GLN A 275 13.94 21.39 20.97
CA GLN A 275 12.60 20.81 20.81
C GLN A 275 11.79 21.38 19.64
N ALA A 276 12.06 22.61 19.23
CA ALA A 276 11.35 23.29 18.15
C ALA A 276 11.76 22.79 16.76
N THR A 277 12.98 22.25 16.60
CA THR A 277 13.53 21.89 15.29
C THR A 277 14.11 20.48 15.23
N ASP A 278 14.34 19.83 16.37
CA ASP A 278 14.89 18.47 16.42
C ASP A 278 13.81 17.43 16.07
N TRP A 279 13.82 17.01 14.82
CA TRP A 279 12.89 16.04 14.26
C TRP A 279 12.92 14.71 15.02
N ARG A 280 14.09 14.28 15.52
CA ARG A 280 14.19 13.05 16.33
C ARG A 280 13.30 13.13 17.56
N LEU A 281 13.24 14.29 18.23
CA LEU A 281 12.42 14.50 19.42
C LEU A 281 10.93 14.56 19.07
N ALA A 282 10.56 15.16 17.95
CA ALA A 282 9.17 15.22 17.50
C ALA A 282 8.65 13.85 17.04
N ALA A 283 9.48 13.09 16.32
CA ALA A 283 9.18 11.71 15.93
C ALA A 283 8.91 10.81 17.14
N GLU A 284 9.65 10.98 18.24
CA GLU A 284 9.36 10.27 19.49
C GLU A 284 8.02 10.68 20.11
N ARG A 285 7.70 11.98 20.15
CA ARG A 285 6.43 12.46 20.71
C ARG A 285 5.24 11.91 19.92
N ALA A 286 5.25 12.05 18.59
CA ALA A 286 4.19 11.53 17.73
C ALA A 286 4.13 10.00 17.72
N GLY A 287 5.27 9.33 17.56
CA GLY A 287 5.36 7.87 17.57
C GLY A 287 4.84 7.26 18.89
N ASN A 288 5.17 7.85 20.03
CA ASN A 288 4.68 7.39 21.34
C ASN A 288 3.18 7.68 21.53
N ALA A 289 2.67 8.80 21.01
CA ALA A 289 1.24 9.10 21.03
C ALA A 289 0.44 8.08 20.19
N ILE A 290 0.96 7.66 19.04
CA ILE A 290 0.39 6.60 18.21
C ILE A 290 0.43 5.27 18.95
N GLN A 291 1.60 4.88 19.48
CA GLN A 291 1.77 3.58 20.16
C GLN A 291 0.89 3.42 21.40
N ALA A 292 0.54 4.50 22.09
CA ALA A 292 -0.40 4.48 23.19
C ALA A 292 -1.83 4.03 22.77
N ILE A 293 -2.18 4.21 21.49
CA ILE A 293 -3.47 3.84 20.92
C ILE A 293 -3.37 2.53 20.14
N ASN A 294 -2.38 2.43 19.26
CA ASN A 294 -2.14 1.32 18.35
C ASN A 294 -0.68 0.87 18.44
N PRO A 295 -0.34 -0.03 19.39
CA PRO A 295 1.04 -0.51 19.57
C PRO A 295 1.50 -1.46 18.45
N ASP A 296 0.59 -1.89 17.57
CA ASP A 296 0.89 -2.85 16.51
C ASP A 296 1.51 -2.21 15.28
N TRP A 297 1.34 -0.90 15.09
CA TRP A 297 1.90 -0.15 13.97
C TRP A 297 3.41 -0.02 14.01
N LEU A 298 4.02 -0.14 12.82
CA LEU A 298 5.36 0.38 12.58
C LEU A 298 5.33 1.90 12.65
N ILE A 299 6.39 2.48 13.20
CA ILE A 299 6.63 3.92 13.20
C ILE A 299 7.78 4.15 12.22
N VAL A 300 7.46 4.76 11.09
CA VAL A 300 8.38 5.05 10.01
C VAL A 300 8.85 6.51 10.18
N VAL A 301 10.16 6.69 10.25
CA VAL A 301 10.80 7.99 10.53
C VAL A 301 11.77 8.33 9.41
N GLU A 302 11.43 9.36 8.63
CA GLU A 302 12.32 9.92 7.63
C GLU A 302 13.51 10.67 8.23
N GLY A 303 14.48 11.00 7.39
CA GLY A 303 15.61 11.86 7.75
C GLY A 303 15.23 13.34 7.80
N VAL A 304 16.25 14.18 7.95
CA VAL A 304 16.16 15.63 7.69
C VAL A 304 16.85 15.96 6.36
N GLU A 305 16.99 17.24 6.01
CA GLU A 305 17.87 17.66 4.92
C GLU A 305 19.29 17.96 5.47
N ASN A 306 19.35 18.90 6.42
CA ASN A 306 20.57 19.46 6.98
C ASN A 306 20.52 19.46 8.52
N ASN A 307 21.47 20.16 9.15
CA ASN A 307 21.48 20.44 10.59
C ASN A 307 21.64 19.19 11.49
N VAL A 308 22.56 18.30 11.12
CA VAL A 308 22.92 17.13 11.91
C VAL A 308 24.34 17.30 12.47
N PRO A 309 24.57 17.21 13.80
CA PRO A 309 25.91 17.30 14.36
C PRO A 309 26.83 16.20 13.81
N GLY A 310 27.90 16.62 13.14
CA GLY A 310 28.86 15.70 12.52
C GLY A 310 28.47 15.14 11.14
N GLN A 311 27.46 15.74 10.49
CA GLN A 311 27.08 15.44 9.10
C GLN A 311 28.28 15.50 8.16
N GLN A 312 28.39 14.52 7.25
CA GLN A 312 29.48 14.41 6.28
C GLN A 312 29.02 14.75 4.87
N LEU A 313 27.74 14.54 4.55
CA LEU A 313 27.21 14.67 3.20
C LEU A 313 26.09 15.70 3.13
N TYR A 314 25.89 16.30 1.96
CA TYR A 314 24.62 16.94 1.61
C TYR A 314 23.61 15.87 1.14
N HIS A 315 22.33 16.11 1.41
CA HIS A 315 21.25 15.14 1.19
C HIS A 315 20.01 15.78 0.54
N TRP A 316 19.11 14.92 0.09
CA TRP A 316 17.73 15.28 -0.22
C TRP A 316 16.95 15.63 1.06
N TRP A 317 15.82 16.31 0.88
CA TRP A 317 14.82 16.45 1.95
C TRP A 317 14.39 15.05 2.42
N GLY A 318 14.26 14.84 3.73
CA GLY A 318 13.97 13.51 4.29
C GLY A 318 15.08 12.45 4.12
N GLY A 319 16.22 12.77 3.49
CA GLY A 319 17.25 11.79 3.14
C GLY A 319 18.37 11.63 4.18
N ASN A 320 18.60 12.64 5.01
CA ASN A 320 19.74 12.66 5.94
C ASN A 320 19.45 11.90 7.23
N LEU A 321 20.04 10.71 7.37
CA LEU A 321 19.95 9.86 8.56
C LEU A 321 21.32 9.65 9.24
N GLU A 322 22.30 10.52 8.96
CA GLU A 322 23.65 10.43 9.54
C GLU A 322 23.65 10.54 11.08
N GLY A 323 22.64 11.20 11.65
CA GLY A 323 22.51 11.42 13.09
C GLY A 323 22.06 10.19 13.88
N VAL A 324 21.51 9.15 13.23
CA VAL A 324 20.87 8.01 13.90
C VAL A 324 21.81 7.26 14.83
N LYS A 325 23.09 7.09 14.46
CA LYS A 325 24.06 6.37 15.30
C LYS A 325 24.22 6.99 16.69
N ASN A 326 24.30 8.31 16.74
CA ASN A 326 24.59 9.06 17.98
C ASN A 326 23.30 9.49 18.68
N TYR A 327 22.23 9.73 17.91
CA TYR A 327 20.95 10.26 18.39
C TYR A 327 19.80 9.42 17.83
N PRO A 328 19.66 8.14 18.21
CA PRO A 328 18.58 7.31 17.70
C PRO A 328 17.22 7.77 18.25
N VAL A 329 16.17 7.61 17.45
CA VAL A 329 14.77 7.72 17.90
C VAL A 329 14.49 6.59 18.90
N ARG A 330 13.85 6.92 20.02
CA ARG A 330 13.51 6.01 21.11
C ARG A 330 12.00 6.00 21.35
N LEU A 331 11.38 4.88 20.96
CA LEU A 331 9.95 4.64 21.15
C LEU A 331 9.69 3.80 22.41
N ASN A 332 8.51 3.98 22.99
CA ASN A 332 8.07 3.26 24.19
C ASN A 332 7.81 1.78 23.91
N VAL A 333 7.23 1.46 22.75
CA VAL A 333 7.05 0.08 22.28
C VAL A 333 8.24 -0.29 21.39
N PRO A 334 9.07 -1.26 21.79
CA PRO A 334 10.26 -1.66 21.04
C PRO A 334 9.88 -2.42 19.76
N LYS A 335 10.84 -2.59 18.85
CA LYS A 335 10.70 -3.39 17.63
C LYS A 335 9.60 -2.89 16.67
N LYS A 336 9.41 -1.57 16.61
CA LYS A 336 8.45 -0.91 15.72
C LYS A 336 9.05 0.18 14.83
N LEU A 337 10.28 0.62 15.11
CA LEU A 337 10.94 1.70 14.39
C LEU A 337 11.54 1.21 13.05
N VAL A 338 11.23 1.94 11.98
CA VAL A 338 11.85 1.81 10.65
C VAL A 338 12.33 3.21 10.23
N TYR A 339 13.54 3.33 9.69
CA TYR A 339 14.01 4.60 9.13
C TYR A 339 13.74 4.65 7.63
N SER A 340 13.37 5.83 7.12
CA SER A 340 12.88 6.00 5.76
C SER A 340 13.52 7.15 4.98
N PRO A 341 14.70 6.96 4.37
CA PRO A 341 15.30 8.00 3.55
C PRO A 341 14.53 8.19 2.24
N HIS A 342 14.49 9.44 1.76
CA HIS A 342 14.16 9.77 0.37
C HIS A 342 15.44 9.97 -0.44
N GLU A 343 15.42 9.52 -1.69
CA GLU A 343 16.59 9.59 -2.58
C GLU A 343 16.14 9.76 -4.02
N TYR A 344 16.62 10.81 -4.69
CA TYR A 344 16.21 11.18 -6.04
C TYR A 344 17.38 11.32 -7.02
N GLY A 345 17.05 11.32 -8.32
CA GLY A 345 18.01 11.44 -9.41
C GLY A 345 18.16 12.89 -9.91
N ALA A 346 19.02 13.05 -10.92
CA ALA A 346 19.32 14.36 -11.50
C ALA A 346 18.11 15.05 -12.18
N GLY A 347 17.02 14.33 -12.47
CA GLY A 347 15.80 14.90 -13.05
C GLY A 347 14.92 15.66 -12.05
N VAL A 348 15.07 15.40 -10.75
CA VAL A 348 14.44 16.20 -9.68
C VAL A 348 15.29 17.42 -9.37
N TYR A 349 16.59 17.21 -9.09
CA TYR A 349 17.56 18.29 -8.93
C TYR A 349 18.97 17.82 -9.29
N ASN A 350 19.72 18.65 -10.02
CA ASN A 350 21.09 18.32 -10.43
C ASN A 350 22.10 18.57 -9.29
N GLN A 351 22.06 17.71 -8.29
CA GLN A 351 22.95 17.72 -7.14
C GLN A 351 24.44 17.57 -7.54
N PRO A 352 25.37 18.15 -6.76
CA PRO A 352 26.79 18.21 -7.15
C PRO A 352 27.44 16.82 -7.31
N TRP A 353 26.96 15.80 -6.60
CA TRP A 353 27.48 14.43 -6.70
C TRP A 353 27.14 13.73 -8.03
N PHE A 354 26.19 14.24 -8.81
CA PHE A 354 25.94 13.79 -10.19
C PHE A 354 26.93 14.38 -11.20
N SER A 355 27.79 15.30 -10.77
CA SER A 355 28.88 15.86 -11.57
C SER A 355 30.26 15.44 -11.06
N ASP A 356 30.30 14.58 -10.05
CA ASP A 356 31.53 13.94 -9.59
C ASP A 356 32.11 13.07 -10.73
N PRO A 357 33.43 13.16 -11.04
CA PRO A 357 34.06 12.36 -12.08
C PRO A 357 33.91 10.84 -11.91
N THR A 358 33.63 10.39 -10.69
CA THR A 358 33.42 8.98 -10.36
C THR A 358 31.96 8.55 -10.43
N PHE A 359 31.02 9.44 -10.73
CA PHE A 359 29.61 9.07 -10.95
C PHE A 359 29.48 8.01 -12.07
N PRO A 360 28.70 6.94 -11.87
CA PRO A 360 27.80 6.63 -10.74
C PRO A 360 28.42 5.78 -9.61
N ASN A 361 29.73 5.54 -9.65
CA ASN A 361 30.42 4.66 -8.69
C ASN A 361 30.61 5.31 -7.31
N ASN A 362 30.48 6.63 -7.17
CA ASN A 362 30.40 7.30 -5.88
C ASN A 362 29.11 6.99 -5.10
N MET A 363 28.01 6.67 -5.79
CA MET A 363 26.68 6.61 -5.18
C MET A 363 26.55 5.56 -4.06
N PRO A 364 27.01 4.29 -4.20
CA PRO A 364 26.88 3.30 -3.13
C PRO A 364 27.52 3.72 -1.81
N THR A 365 28.68 4.39 -1.86
CA THR A 365 29.33 4.91 -0.64
C THR A 365 28.51 6.03 -0.01
N ARG A 366 27.92 6.93 -0.84
CA ARG A 366 27.04 7.99 -0.32
C ARG A 366 25.82 7.40 0.37
N TRP A 367 25.14 6.43 -0.24
CA TRP A 367 23.96 5.78 0.37
C TRP A 367 24.32 4.99 1.62
N GLU A 368 25.49 4.32 1.63
CA GLU A 368 26.00 3.65 2.83
C GLU A 368 26.22 4.65 3.97
N THR A 369 26.92 5.76 3.73
CA THR A 369 27.19 6.78 4.75
C THR A 369 25.91 7.51 5.19
N GLY A 370 25.03 7.87 4.26
CA GLY A 370 23.86 8.70 4.53
C GLY A 370 22.76 7.98 5.30
N PHE A 371 22.48 6.72 4.96
CA PHE A 371 21.37 5.99 5.58
C PHE A 371 21.59 4.48 5.73
N ASN A 372 22.24 3.80 4.78
CA ASN A 372 22.23 2.33 4.77
C ASN A 372 23.14 1.72 5.84
N TYR A 373 24.11 2.45 6.40
CA TYR A 373 24.90 1.99 7.54
C TYR A 373 24.01 1.53 8.71
N ILE A 374 22.80 2.10 8.84
CA ILE A 374 21.81 1.72 9.86
C ILE A 374 21.41 0.25 9.70
N ALA A 375 21.10 -0.17 8.47
CA ALA A 375 20.77 -1.54 8.17
C ALA A 375 22.00 -2.46 8.21
N THR A 376 23.14 -2.01 7.66
CA THR A 376 24.40 -2.77 7.65
C THR A 376 24.90 -3.07 9.07
N GLN A 377 24.75 -2.13 10.01
CA GLN A 377 25.13 -2.29 11.42
C GLN A 377 24.04 -2.96 12.27
N GLY A 378 22.90 -3.34 11.68
CA GLY A 378 21.82 -4.02 12.39
C GLY A 378 21.04 -3.13 13.37
N ILE A 379 21.11 -1.81 13.23
CA ILE A 379 20.46 -0.83 14.12
C ILE A 379 18.93 -0.87 13.94
N ALA A 380 18.46 -0.75 12.70
CA ALA A 380 17.04 -0.78 12.34
C ALA A 380 16.87 -1.06 10.84
N PRO A 381 15.66 -1.43 10.38
CA PRO A 381 15.39 -1.60 8.96
C PRO A 381 15.36 -0.26 8.22
N ILE A 382 15.68 -0.31 6.91
CA ILE A 382 15.54 0.80 5.98
C ILE A 382 14.41 0.49 4.98
N LEU A 383 13.49 1.45 4.86
CA LEU A 383 12.48 1.54 3.80
C LEU A 383 12.80 2.79 2.98
N ILE A 384 13.21 2.69 1.71
CA ILE A 384 13.35 3.90 0.88
C ILE A 384 11.93 4.39 0.56
N GLY A 385 11.47 5.42 1.27
CA GLY A 385 10.08 5.91 1.22
C GLY A 385 9.73 6.50 -0.13
N GLU A 386 10.69 7.16 -0.76
CA GLU A 386 10.57 7.68 -2.12
C GLU A 386 11.88 7.58 -2.88
N PHE A 387 11.75 7.12 -4.12
CA PHE A 387 12.71 7.33 -5.20
C PHE A 387 12.00 7.23 -6.54
N GLY A 388 12.44 8.00 -7.53
CA GLY A 388 11.80 8.04 -8.84
C GLY A 388 12.50 8.96 -9.84
N GLY A 389 12.02 8.94 -11.07
CA GLY A 389 12.56 9.76 -12.16
C GLY A 389 11.90 9.43 -13.50
N ARG A 390 12.02 10.32 -14.50
CA ARG A 390 11.42 10.12 -15.83
C ARG A 390 12.17 9.08 -16.66
N GLN A 391 13.48 9.08 -16.55
CA GLN A 391 14.40 8.33 -17.38
C GLN A 391 14.97 7.13 -16.64
N VAL A 392 14.96 5.97 -17.29
CA VAL A 392 15.56 4.70 -16.82
C VAL A 392 16.54 4.11 -17.84
N ASP A 393 16.92 4.89 -18.85
CA ASP A 393 17.86 4.49 -19.89
C ASP A 393 19.31 4.46 -19.38
N SER A 394 20.23 3.92 -20.18
CA SER A 394 21.64 3.74 -19.80
C SER A 394 22.55 4.90 -20.19
N SER A 395 22.04 6.03 -20.69
CA SER A 395 22.85 7.16 -21.17
C SER A 395 22.61 8.45 -20.40
N SER A 396 21.40 8.67 -19.89
CA SER A 396 21.06 9.82 -19.05
C SER A 396 21.60 9.66 -17.63
N LYS A 397 21.95 10.78 -16.98
CA LYS A 397 22.37 10.77 -15.56
C LYS A 397 21.28 10.18 -14.65
N GLU A 398 20.02 10.53 -14.91
CA GLU A 398 18.88 10.03 -14.14
C GLU A 398 18.69 8.52 -14.34
N GLY A 399 18.74 8.03 -15.58
CA GLY A 399 18.58 6.61 -15.86
C GLY A 399 19.74 5.74 -15.35
N ILE A 400 20.97 6.25 -15.43
CA ILE A 400 22.15 5.61 -14.81
C ILE A 400 22.00 5.56 -13.28
N TRP A 401 21.54 6.64 -12.65
CA TRP A 401 21.28 6.68 -11.21
C TRP A 401 20.17 5.71 -10.80
N GLN A 402 19.03 5.67 -11.51
CA GLN A 402 17.92 4.77 -11.19
C GLN A 402 18.36 3.30 -11.24
N GLN A 403 19.10 2.91 -12.28
CA GLN A 403 19.66 1.55 -12.39
C GLN A 403 20.61 1.25 -11.22
N LYS A 404 21.51 2.19 -10.88
CA LYS A 404 22.47 2.01 -9.78
C LYS A 404 21.78 1.89 -8.42
N LEU A 405 20.72 2.67 -8.16
CA LEU A 405 19.97 2.61 -6.91
C LEU A 405 19.17 1.31 -6.81
N VAL A 406 18.52 0.88 -7.88
CA VAL A 406 17.81 -0.40 -7.94
C VAL A 406 18.76 -1.57 -7.69
N ASP A 407 19.95 -1.57 -8.29
CA ASP A 407 21.00 -2.56 -8.01
C ASP A 407 21.41 -2.55 -6.54
N PHE A 408 21.56 -1.36 -5.93
CA PHE A 408 21.89 -1.23 -4.51
C PHE A 408 20.79 -1.79 -3.61
N ILE A 409 19.52 -1.44 -3.87
CA ILE A 409 18.34 -1.96 -3.14
C ILE A 409 18.32 -3.49 -3.22
N LYS A 410 18.57 -4.06 -4.40
CA LYS A 410 18.63 -5.50 -4.62
C LYS A 410 19.74 -6.15 -3.80
N GLN A 411 20.96 -5.63 -3.90
CA GLN A 411 22.15 -6.18 -3.22
C GLN A 411 22.01 -6.12 -1.70
N LYS A 412 21.38 -5.06 -1.18
CA LYS A 412 21.21 -4.82 0.25
C LYS A 412 19.90 -5.37 0.82
N ASN A 413 19.01 -5.92 -0.02
CA ASN A 413 17.67 -6.39 0.36
C ASN A 413 16.85 -5.33 1.11
N LEU A 414 16.91 -4.06 0.69
CA LEU A 414 16.17 -2.96 1.33
C LEU A 414 14.72 -2.98 0.90
N SER A 415 13.80 -2.41 1.69
CA SER A 415 12.41 -2.15 1.29
C SER A 415 12.30 -0.83 0.51
N PHE A 416 11.25 -0.66 -0.31
CA PHE A 416 11.01 0.62 -0.99
C PHE A 416 9.52 0.89 -1.29
N THR A 417 9.19 2.17 -1.52
CA THR A 417 8.00 2.65 -2.22
C THR A 417 8.39 3.62 -3.35
N TYR A 418 8.09 3.27 -4.60
CA TYR A 418 8.50 4.08 -5.76
C TYR A 418 7.65 5.35 -5.87
N TRP A 419 8.27 6.50 -6.14
CA TRP A 419 7.58 7.73 -6.47
C TRP A 419 7.48 7.89 -8.01
N SER A 420 6.31 7.71 -8.61
CA SER A 420 5.02 7.35 -8.01
C SER A 420 4.22 6.41 -8.91
N TRP A 421 3.06 5.94 -8.43
CA TRP A 421 2.06 5.31 -9.29
C TRP A 421 1.59 6.28 -10.38
N ASN A 422 1.39 7.53 -9.99
CA ASN A 422 0.74 8.56 -10.78
C ASN A 422 1.64 9.12 -11.90
N PRO A 423 1.11 9.37 -13.10
CA PRO A 423 1.87 10.00 -14.17
C PRO A 423 2.10 11.50 -13.95
N ASN A 424 1.20 12.17 -13.20
CA ASN A 424 1.17 13.63 -13.07
C ASN A 424 2.19 14.23 -12.08
N SER A 425 3.23 13.48 -11.71
CA SER A 425 4.40 14.04 -11.03
C SER A 425 5.30 14.77 -12.04
N SER A 426 5.48 16.08 -11.88
CA SER A 426 6.05 16.95 -12.93
C SER A 426 7.53 16.72 -13.23
N ASP A 427 8.31 16.16 -12.30
CA ASP A 427 9.76 15.93 -12.39
C ASP A 427 10.12 14.43 -12.45
N THR A 428 9.32 13.54 -11.86
CA THR A 428 9.51 12.08 -11.98
C THR A 428 8.60 11.34 -12.97
N GLY A 429 7.40 11.83 -13.24
CA GLY A 429 6.32 11.03 -13.83
C GLY A 429 5.97 9.85 -12.91
N GLY A 430 5.45 8.77 -13.47
CA GLY A 430 5.12 7.58 -12.67
C GLY A 430 5.26 6.24 -13.37
N ILE A 431 4.74 5.22 -12.72
CA ILE A 431 4.56 3.87 -13.27
C ILE A 431 3.47 3.86 -14.34
N LEU A 432 2.41 4.63 -14.17
CA LEU A 432 1.47 4.90 -15.25
C LEU A 432 2.01 5.97 -16.21
N GLN A 433 1.54 5.90 -17.45
CA GLN A 433 1.64 6.97 -18.44
C GLN A 433 0.47 7.96 -18.27
N ASP A 434 0.53 9.10 -18.96
CA ASP A 434 -0.42 10.22 -18.83
C ASP A 434 -1.89 9.85 -19.13
N ASP A 435 -2.14 8.72 -19.81
CA ASP A 435 -3.47 8.16 -20.04
C ASP A 435 -4.09 7.47 -18.81
N TRP A 436 -3.38 7.47 -17.67
CA TRP A 436 -3.75 6.84 -16.41
C TRP A 436 -4.04 5.34 -16.52
N THR A 437 -3.64 4.69 -17.61
CA THR A 437 -4.02 3.30 -17.93
C THR A 437 -2.81 2.47 -18.30
N THR A 438 -2.01 2.96 -19.24
CA THR A 438 -0.84 2.28 -19.76
C THR A 438 0.30 2.32 -18.76
N VAL A 439 0.94 1.19 -18.52
CA VAL A 439 2.13 1.10 -17.68
C VAL A 439 3.35 1.55 -18.49
N ASN A 440 4.21 2.36 -17.90
CA ASN A 440 5.54 2.65 -18.42
C ASN A 440 6.40 1.37 -18.34
N ALA A 441 6.48 0.67 -19.47
CA ALA A 441 7.12 -0.64 -19.56
C ALA A 441 8.60 -0.62 -19.14
N ALA A 442 9.34 0.44 -19.48
CA ALA A 442 10.76 0.55 -19.14
C ALA A 442 10.97 0.67 -17.63
N LYS A 443 10.20 1.55 -16.96
CA LYS A 443 10.24 1.68 -15.50
C LYS A 443 9.82 0.40 -14.80
N GLN A 444 8.73 -0.23 -15.26
CA GLN A 444 8.28 -1.49 -14.69
C GLN A 444 9.31 -2.61 -14.89
N GLN A 445 9.98 -2.68 -16.04
CA GLN A 445 11.02 -3.67 -16.30
C GLN A 445 12.21 -3.51 -15.34
N LEU A 446 12.62 -2.27 -15.06
CA LEU A 446 13.65 -1.99 -14.07
C LEU A 446 13.22 -2.50 -12.68
N LEU A 447 11.99 -2.17 -12.24
CA LEU A 447 11.49 -2.55 -10.91
C LEU A 447 11.18 -4.05 -10.78
N ASN A 448 10.85 -4.74 -11.86
CA ASN A 448 10.67 -6.20 -11.88
C ASN A 448 11.91 -6.97 -11.39
N THR A 449 13.09 -6.34 -11.39
CA THR A 449 14.31 -6.93 -10.81
C THR A 449 14.29 -7.04 -9.28
N LEU A 450 13.39 -6.29 -8.62
CA LEU A 450 13.15 -6.23 -7.18
C LEU A 450 11.82 -6.87 -6.75
N LEU A 451 10.85 -6.92 -7.66
CA LEU A 451 9.53 -7.50 -7.41
C LEU A 451 9.57 -9.03 -7.52
N PRO A 452 8.71 -9.75 -6.79
CA PRO A 452 8.53 -11.17 -7.04
C PRO A 452 8.13 -11.38 -8.51
N ALA A 453 8.76 -12.34 -9.18
CA ALA A 453 8.53 -12.59 -10.59
C ALA A 453 7.02 -12.78 -10.88
N PRO A 454 6.44 -12.03 -11.85
CA PRO A 454 5.04 -12.22 -12.23
C PRO A 454 4.85 -13.67 -12.71
N GLY A 455 4.21 -14.50 -11.89
CA GLY A 455 3.82 -15.87 -12.28
C GLY A 455 4.92 -16.95 -12.27
N LEU A 456 6.09 -16.74 -11.64
CA LEU A 456 7.05 -17.83 -11.42
C LEU A 456 7.04 -18.27 -9.95
N SER A 457 6.07 -19.11 -9.60
CA SER A 457 6.39 -20.23 -8.70
C SER A 457 7.42 -21.09 -9.43
N ASN A 458 8.60 -21.30 -8.83
CA ASN A 458 9.65 -22.18 -9.37
C ASN A 458 9.11 -23.55 -9.80
N SER A 459 8.93 -23.80 -11.11
CA SER A 459 9.22 -25.09 -11.78
C SER A 459 8.92 -25.06 -13.29
N SER A 460 9.93 -25.47 -14.06
CA SER A 460 10.00 -25.75 -15.51
C SER A 460 8.85 -26.61 -16.09
N PRO A 461 8.50 -26.52 -17.41
CA PRO A 461 7.31 -27.16 -17.97
C PRO A 461 7.52 -28.63 -18.34
N SER A 462 6.48 -29.44 -18.17
CA SER A 462 6.33 -30.79 -18.74
C SER A 462 4.96 -30.86 -19.47
N PRO A 463 4.82 -31.61 -20.58
CA PRO A 463 3.77 -31.37 -21.57
C PRO A 463 2.39 -31.78 -21.05
N SER A 464 1.40 -30.95 -21.37
CA SER A 464 -0.01 -31.12 -21.03
C SER A 464 -0.64 -32.30 -21.79
N PRO A 465 -1.33 -33.25 -21.13
CA PRO A 465 -2.26 -34.14 -21.81
C PRO A 465 -3.63 -33.46 -22.00
N SER A 466 -4.17 -33.70 -23.19
CA SER A 466 -5.46 -33.24 -23.76
C SER A 466 -6.68 -33.36 -22.81
N PRO A 467 -7.67 -32.45 -22.87
CA PRO A 467 -8.87 -32.51 -22.03
C PRO A 467 -9.82 -33.64 -22.45
N SER A 468 -10.38 -34.33 -21.45
CA SER A 468 -11.46 -35.33 -21.58
C SER A 468 -12.82 -34.69 -21.23
N PRO A 469 -13.97 -35.17 -21.76
CA PRO A 469 -15.19 -34.39 -21.88
C PRO A 469 -16.01 -34.29 -20.57
N SER A 470 -16.75 -33.18 -20.47
CA SER A 470 -17.63 -32.81 -19.37
C SER A 470 -18.87 -33.72 -19.25
N PRO A 471 -19.31 -34.14 -18.05
CA PRO A 471 -20.54 -34.90 -17.88
C PRO A 471 -21.80 -34.00 -17.87
N SER A 472 -22.88 -34.57 -18.41
CA SER A 472 -24.22 -34.01 -18.61
C SER A 472 -24.97 -33.66 -17.30
N PRO A 473 -25.83 -32.62 -17.27
CA PRO A 473 -26.60 -32.24 -16.08
C PRO A 473 -27.75 -33.20 -15.75
N ALA A 474 -27.99 -33.39 -14.44
CA ALA A 474 -29.06 -34.20 -13.86
C ALA A 474 -30.40 -33.45 -13.77
N PRO A 475 -31.56 -34.15 -13.69
CA PRO A 475 -32.89 -33.56 -13.91
C PRO A 475 -33.46 -32.79 -12.71
N THR A 476 -34.33 -31.83 -13.04
CA THR A 476 -35.03 -30.86 -12.20
C THR A 476 -36.09 -31.49 -11.27
N PRO A 477 -36.15 -31.14 -9.97
CA PRO A 477 -37.26 -31.53 -9.08
C PRO A 477 -38.54 -30.70 -9.31
N ALA A 478 -39.70 -31.34 -9.07
CA ALA A 478 -41.06 -30.80 -9.17
C ALA A 478 -41.41 -29.75 -8.09
N PRO A 479 -42.39 -28.85 -8.34
CA PRO A 479 -42.70 -27.72 -7.44
C PRO A 479 -43.45 -28.14 -6.16
N SER A 480 -43.11 -27.47 -5.06
CA SER A 480 -43.73 -27.58 -3.73
C SER A 480 -44.93 -26.62 -3.60
N PRO A 481 -46.00 -26.96 -2.85
CA PRO A 481 -47.24 -26.18 -2.78
C PRO A 481 -47.12 -24.83 -2.06
N ALA A 482 -48.04 -23.92 -2.40
CA ALA A 482 -48.07 -22.51 -2.02
C ALA A 482 -48.32 -22.25 -0.52
N PRO A 483 -47.72 -21.21 0.08
CA PRO A 483 -47.94 -20.82 1.47
C PRO A 483 -49.21 -19.97 1.67
N SER A 484 -49.76 -20.10 2.89
CA SER A 484 -50.93 -19.39 3.45
C SER A 484 -50.67 -17.89 3.64
N PRO A 485 -51.70 -17.01 3.57
CA PRO A 485 -51.53 -15.55 3.68
C PRO A 485 -51.12 -15.08 5.09
N ALA A 486 -50.26 -14.06 5.11
CA ALA A 486 -49.71 -13.38 6.29
C ALA A 486 -50.64 -12.24 6.81
N PRO A 487 -50.54 -11.84 8.10
CA PRO A 487 -51.41 -10.84 8.70
C PRO A 487 -51.09 -9.41 8.25
N THR A 488 -52.12 -8.56 8.30
CA THR A 488 -52.15 -7.16 7.85
C THR A 488 -51.22 -6.25 8.68
N PRO A 489 -50.40 -5.38 8.05
CA PRO A 489 -49.56 -4.40 8.75
C PRO A 489 -50.36 -3.23 9.36
N ALA A 490 -49.84 -2.70 10.47
CA ALA A 490 -50.30 -1.46 11.12
C ALA A 490 -50.06 -0.22 10.22
N PRO A 491 -50.87 0.86 10.37
CA PRO A 491 -50.77 2.05 9.51
C PRO A 491 -49.45 2.80 9.70
N ALA A 492 -48.90 3.25 8.57
CA ALA A 492 -47.65 3.98 8.46
C ALA A 492 -47.69 5.37 9.13
N PRO A 493 -46.57 5.85 9.70
CA PRO A 493 -46.45 7.24 10.17
C PRO A 493 -46.68 8.23 9.03
N ALA A 494 -47.33 9.36 9.34
CA ALA A 494 -47.57 10.45 8.40
C ALA A 494 -46.27 10.98 7.77
N PRO A 495 -46.29 11.40 6.49
CA PRO A 495 -45.11 11.89 5.80
C PRO A 495 -44.57 13.16 6.47
N SER A 496 -43.27 13.16 6.72
CA SER A 496 -42.51 14.36 7.06
C SER A 496 -42.65 15.40 5.94
N PRO A 497 -42.79 16.70 6.25
CA PRO A 497 -42.90 17.75 5.22
C PRO A 497 -41.70 17.71 4.28
N ALA A 498 -41.98 17.88 2.99
CA ALA A 498 -40.98 17.90 1.93
C ALA A 498 -39.91 18.98 2.22
N PRO A 499 -38.62 18.71 1.93
CA PRO A 499 -37.62 19.75 1.96
C PRO A 499 -38.03 20.87 1.02
N SER A 500 -37.96 22.10 1.52
CA SER A 500 -38.18 23.33 0.75
C SER A 500 -37.35 23.28 -0.55
N PRO A 501 -37.88 23.72 -1.69
CA PRO A 501 -37.13 23.75 -2.93
C PRO A 501 -35.81 24.50 -2.72
N SER A 502 -34.72 23.83 -3.09
CA SER A 502 -33.43 24.50 -3.29
C SER A 502 -33.65 25.68 -4.25
N PRO A 503 -33.10 26.88 -3.97
CA PRO A 503 -33.32 28.03 -4.82
C PRO A 503 -32.92 27.70 -6.27
N SER A 504 -33.83 27.95 -7.20
CA SER A 504 -33.52 28.00 -8.64
C SER A 504 -32.26 28.84 -8.87
N PRO A 505 -31.44 28.53 -9.89
CA PRO A 505 -30.28 29.34 -10.22
C PRO A 505 -30.73 30.79 -10.42
N SER A 506 -30.34 31.63 -9.46
CA SER A 506 -30.48 33.07 -9.57
C SER A 506 -29.74 33.51 -10.83
N SER A 507 -30.36 34.40 -11.60
CA SER A 507 -29.76 35.12 -12.73
C SER A 507 -28.68 36.09 -12.25
N GLY A 508 -27.64 35.55 -11.61
CA GLY A 508 -26.46 36.31 -11.21
C GLY A 508 -25.60 36.61 -12.43
N THR A 509 -24.93 37.76 -12.41
CA THR A 509 -23.93 38.10 -13.43
C THR A 509 -22.55 37.84 -12.84
N PRO A 510 -21.65 37.14 -13.55
CA PRO A 510 -20.26 37.08 -13.13
C PRO A 510 -19.63 38.47 -13.18
N GLN A 511 -18.79 38.80 -12.19
CA GLN A 511 -18.08 40.08 -12.13
C GLN A 511 -16.61 39.81 -11.83
N LEU A 512 -15.79 39.79 -12.88
CA LEU A 512 -14.37 39.46 -12.76
C LEU A 512 -13.53 40.71 -12.52
N LYS A 513 -12.53 40.57 -11.65
CA LYS A 513 -11.48 41.55 -11.41
C LYS A 513 -10.12 40.87 -11.57
N ALA A 514 -9.18 41.51 -12.25
CA ALA A 514 -7.81 41.02 -12.37
C ALA A 514 -6.81 42.01 -11.76
N GLU A 515 -5.82 41.49 -11.07
CA GLU A 515 -4.74 42.26 -10.45
C GLU A 515 -3.39 41.58 -10.68
N ALA A 516 -2.35 42.38 -10.87
CA ALA A 516 -0.97 41.90 -10.90
C ALA A 516 -0.28 42.21 -9.57
N VAL A 517 0.16 41.17 -8.88
CA VAL A 517 0.84 41.24 -7.59
C VAL A 517 2.29 40.79 -7.76
N VAL A 518 3.24 41.59 -7.30
CA VAL A 518 4.66 41.19 -7.28
C VAL A 518 4.84 40.10 -6.24
N GLN A 519 5.22 38.91 -6.70
CA GLN A 519 5.50 37.76 -5.84
C GLN A 519 6.93 37.81 -5.32
N SER A 520 7.89 38.03 -6.22
CA SER A 520 9.32 38.11 -5.90
C SER A 520 9.99 39.08 -6.85
N ASP A 521 11.04 39.73 -6.37
CA ASP A 521 11.70 40.84 -7.07
C ASP A 521 13.19 40.87 -6.71
N TRP A 522 14.06 40.70 -7.70
CA TRP A 522 15.51 40.72 -7.51
C TRP A 522 16.19 41.60 -8.57
N GLN A 523 17.52 41.70 -8.51
CA GLN A 523 18.26 42.69 -9.28
C GLN A 523 18.04 42.59 -10.80
N THR A 524 17.94 41.38 -11.35
CA THR A 524 17.85 41.15 -12.80
C THR A 524 16.48 40.64 -13.27
N GLY A 525 15.58 40.28 -12.36
CA GLY A 525 14.29 39.67 -12.70
C GLY A 525 13.26 39.81 -11.60
N PHE A 526 12.05 39.31 -11.87
CA PHE A 526 10.91 39.36 -10.97
C PHE A 526 9.88 38.30 -11.36
N CYS A 527 9.00 37.93 -10.43
CA CYS A 527 7.84 37.09 -10.68
C CYS A 527 6.56 37.82 -10.27
N ILE A 528 5.50 37.67 -11.08
CA ILE A 528 4.17 38.27 -10.88
C ILE A 528 3.13 37.16 -10.74
N ASN A 529 2.25 37.32 -9.76
CA ASN A 529 0.97 36.63 -9.68
C ASN A 529 -0.11 37.49 -10.34
N LEU A 530 -0.81 36.92 -11.31
CA LEU A 530 -1.99 37.48 -11.97
C LEU A 530 -3.23 36.85 -11.32
N VAL A 531 -3.85 37.60 -10.40
CA VAL A 531 -4.97 37.13 -9.58
C VAL A 531 -6.28 37.55 -10.24
N VAL A 532 -7.10 36.58 -10.64
CA VAL A 532 -8.45 36.78 -11.14
C VAL A 532 -9.44 36.44 -10.05
N THR A 533 -10.28 37.38 -9.63
CA THR A 533 -11.30 37.19 -8.60
C THR A 533 -12.69 37.35 -9.20
N ASN A 534 -13.59 36.40 -8.92
CA ASN A 534 -15.01 36.56 -9.24
C ASN A 534 -15.74 37.19 -8.05
N GLN A 535 -16.06 38.47 -8.17
CA GLN A 535 -16.82 39.25 -7.19
C GLN A 535 -18.33 39.22 -7.48
N GLY A 536 -18.75 38.50 -8.53
CA GLY A 536 -20.14 38.35 -8.91
C GLY A 536 -20.86 37.27 -8.13
N THR A 537 -22.15 37.09 -8.42
CA THR A 537 -23.03 36.11 -7.76
C THR A 537 -23.27 34.85 -8.59
N ALA A 538 -22.70 34.77 -9.79
CA ALA A 538 -22.70 33.58 -10.65
C ALA A 538 -21.27 33.13 -10.99
N SER A 539 -21.12 31.83 -11.24
CA SER A 539 -19.86 31.24 -11.70
C SER A 539 -19.50 31.75 -13.09
N THR A 540 -18.22 31.97 -13.36
CA THR A 540 -17.74 32.24 -14.73
C THR A 540 -17.50 30.96 -15.51
N LYS A 541 -17.46 31.09 -16.84
CA LYS A 541 -16.92 30.09 -17.76
C LYS A 541 -16.02 30.78 -18.77
N ASN A 542 -14.93 30.11 -19.16
CA ASN A 542 -14.04 30.52 -20.24
C ASN A 542 -13.51 31.95 -20.10
N TRP A 543 -13.11 32.34 -18.88
CA TRP A 543 -12.51 33.65 -18.67
C TRP A 543 -11.16 33.76 -19.38
N GLN A 544 -10.77 34.97 -19.74
CA GLN A 544 -9.52 35.27 -20.40
C GLN A 544 -8.91 36.50 -19.75
N LEU A 545 -7.65 36.40 -19.32
CA LEU A 545 -6.91 37.53 -18.80
C LEU A 545 -5.98 38.07 -19.88
N THR A 546 -5.85 39.38 -19.96
CA THR A 546 -4.88 40.05 -20.83
C THR A 546 -4.03 41.02 -20.04
N PHE A 547 -2.76 41.15 -20.43
CA PHE A 547 -1.84 42.15 -19.87
C PHE A 547 -0.76 42.53 -20.88
N THR A 548 -0.11 43.67 -20.67
CA THR A 548 1.03 44.14 -21.45
C THR A 548 2.29 44.03 -20.59
N PRO A 549 3.27 43.16 -20.91
CA PRO A 549 4.59 43.22 -20.30
C PRO A 549 5.23 44.58 -20.60
N ASN A 550 5.86 45.20 -19.60
CA ASN A 550 6.52 46.48 -19.76
C ASN A 550 7.99 46.30 -19.43
N GLN A 551 8.91 46.73 -20.32
CA GLN A 551 10.38 46.61 -20.14
C GLN A 551 10.82 45.28 -19.49
N ALA A 552 10.25 44.16 -19.93
CA ALA A 552 10.48 42.85 -19.35
C ALA A 552 10.34 41.74 -20.40
N THR A 553 11.14 40.69 -20.28
CA THR A 553 11.02 39.48 -21.10
C THR A 553 10.61 38.31 -20.24
N ILE A 554 9.45 37.72 -20.52
CA ILE A 554 8.94 36.54 -19.82
C ILE A 554 9.88 35.36 -20.09
N THR A 555 10.32 34.69 -19.03
CA THR A 555 11.22 33.53 -19.08
C THR A 555 10.51 32.23 -18.74
N ASN A 556 9.50 32.30 -17.86
CA ASN A 556 8.68 31.15 -17.48
C ASN A 556 7.28 31.62 -17.09
N ALA A 557 6.27 30.78 -17.27
CA ALA A 557 4.88 31.05 -16.91
C ALA A 557 4.19 29.78 -16.39
N TRP A 558 3.18 29.95 -15.53
CA TRP A 558 2.42 28.86 -14.92
C TRP A 558 0.97 29.27 -14.67
N GLY A 559 0.12 28.28 -14.36
CA GLY A 559 -1.29 28.50 -14.04
C GLY A 559 -2.11 29.03 -15.22
N GLY A 560 -1.75 28.68 -16.45
CA GLY A 560 -2.48 29.04 -17.66
C GLY A 560 -1.60 28.99 -18.90
N ASN A 561 -2.23 29.01 -20.07
CA ASN A 561 -1.54 29.06 -21.35
C ASN A 561 -1.34 30.53 -21.77
N PHE A 562 -0.10 30.97 -21.83
CA PHE A 562 0.29 32.36 -22.14
C PHE A 562 0.56 32.48 -23.64
N LEU A 563 -0.38 33.10 -24.36
CA LEU A 563 -0.31 33.30 -25.80
C LEU A 563 0.07 34.76 -26.12
N PRO A 564 1.18 35.01 -26.84
CA PRO A 564 1.53 36.35 -27.27
C PRO A 564 0.55 36.87 -28.33
N GLN A 565 0.09 38.11 -28.16
CA GLN A 565 -0.89 38.83 -28.99
C GLN A 565 -0.36 40.24 -29.28
N GLY A 566 0.58 40.35 -30.24
CA GLY A 566 1.28 41.61 -30.50
C GLY A 566 2.14 42.04 -29.31
N THR A 567 1.84 43.21 -28.73
CA THR A 567 2.50 43.72 -27.52
C THR A 567 1.90 43.17 -26.22
N ASN A 568 0.78 42.45 -26.30
CA ASN A 568 0.05 41.93 -25.14
C ASN A 568 0.23 40.42 -25.02
N TYR A 569 -0.10 39.89 -23.85
CA TYR A 569 -0.29 38.47 -23.61
C TYR A 569 -1.74 38.21 -23.26
N GLN A 570 -2.25 37.10 -23.79
CA GLN A 570 -3.53 36.52 -23.40
C GLN A 570 -3.24 35.25 -22.59
N VAL A 571 -3.84 35.15 -21.41
CA VAL A 571 -3.78 33.97 -20.55
C VAL A 571 -5.10 33.25 -20.67
N ILE A 572 -5.03 32.05 -21.25
CA ILE A 572 -6.17 31.14 -21.33
C ILE A 572 -6.06 30.16 -20.15
N PRO A 573 -7.09 30.07 -19.29
CA PRO A 573 -7.11 29.08 -18.23
C PRO A 573 -7.10 27.67 -18.79
N GLU A 574 -6.42 26.78 -18.09
CA GLU A 574 -6.54 25.35 -18.33
C GLU A 574 -8.00 24.89 -18.18
N GLN A 575 -8.37 23.77 -18.80
CA GLN A 575 -9.75 23.27 -18.78
C GLN A 575 -10.35 23.16 -17.36
N TRP A 576 -9.51 22.85 -16.37
CA TRP A 576 -9.89 22.72 -14.97
C TRP A 576 -10.02 24.05 -14.21
N SER A 577 -9.50 25.16 -14.73
CA SER A 577 -9.59 26.51 -14.13
C SER A 577 -10.49 27.48 -14.89
N GLN A 578 -11.23 27.01 -15.90
CA GLN A 578 -12.17 27.81 -16.68
C GLN A 578 -13.36 28.36 -15.87
N VAL A 579 -13.64 27.79 -14.70
CA VAL A 579 -14.75 28.18 -13.82
C VAL A 579 -14.23 28.77 -12.53
N ILE A 580 -14.57 30.03 -12.26
CA ILE A 580 -14.32 30.67 -10.97
C ILE A 580 -15.67 30.90 -10.30
N GLN A 581 -15.89 30.27 -9.15
CA GLN A 581 -17.11 30.41 -8.36
C GLN A 581 -17.20 31.83 -7.73
N PRO A 582 -18.41 32.30 -7.37
CA PRO A 582 -18.57 33.53 -6.59
C PRO A 582 -17.63 33.60 -5.39
N ASN A 583 -16.98 34.75 -5.21
CA ASN A 583 -15.99 35.06 -4.16
C ASN A 583 -14.74 34.17 -4.15
N GLN A 584 -14.47 33.43 -5.23
CA GLN A 584 -13.21 32.70 -5.40
C GLN A 584 -12.23 33.48 -6.27
N SER A 585 -10.96 33.14 -6.12
CA SER A 585 -9.87 33.67 -6.94
C SER A 585 -9.08 32.54 -7.59
N TYR A 586 -8.56 32.81 -8.77
CA TYR A 586 -7.58 31.98 -9.46
C TYR A 586 -6.30 32.79 -9.68
N THR A 587 -5.15 32.14 -9.60
CA THR A 587 -3.86 32.80 -9.80
C THR A 587 -3.06 32.10 -10.88
N ALA A 588 -2.80 32.81 -11.97
CA ALA A 588 -1.75 32.49 -12.92
C ALA A 588 -0.49 33.27 -12.55
N GLY A 589 0.67 32.93 -13.10
CA GLY A 589 1.87 33.72 -12.84
C GLY A 589 2.96 33.54 -13.87
N TYR A 590 3.93 34.45 -13.84
CA TYR A 590 5.09 34.38 -14.70
C TYR A 590 6.31 35.01 -14.04
N CYS A 591 7.50 34.55 -14.42
CA CYS A 591 8.77 35.20 -14.11
C CYS A 591 9.34 35.84 -15.38
N ALA A 592 10.03 36.96 -15.21
CA ALA A 592 10.60 37.74 -16.31
C ALA A 592 11.93 38.40 -15.93
N ASN A 593 12.79 38.59 -16.94
CA ASN A 593 13.99 39.40 -16.83
C ASN A 593 13.66 40.88 -17.04
N LYS A 594 14.22 41.76 -16.22
CA LYS A 594 14.06 43.21 -16.33
C LYS A 594 14.91 43.76 -17.47
N GLN A 595 14.32 44.59 -18.32
CA GLN A 595 14.99 45.35 -19.38
C GLN A 595 15.08 46.86 -19.05
N GLY A 596 14.39 47.31 -18.00
CA GLY A 596 14.45 48.68 -17.51
C GLY A 596 13.75 48.84 -16.17
N SER A 597 13.70 50.06 -15.65
CA SER A 597 13.17 50.35 -14.31
C SER A 597 11.65 50.29 -14.21
N ASN A 598 10.92 50.36 -15.33
CA ASN A 598 9.47 50.28 -15.37
C ASN A 598 9.01 48.91 -15.88
N TYR A 599 9.26 47.86 -15.09
CA TYR A 599 9.12 46.47 -15.53
C TYR A 599 7.76 45.82 -15.20
N LYS A 600 6.92 46.47 -14.38
CA LYS A 600 5.64 45.91 -13.95
C LYS A 600 4.62 45.91 -15.10
N PRO A 601 3.80 44.85 -15.25
CA PRO A 601 2.85 44.77 -16.33
C PRO A 601 1.78 45.86 -16.24
N THR A 602 1.29 46.31 -17.40
CA THR A 602 0.21 47.28 -17.52
C THR A 602 -1.00 46.64 -18.22
N ASN A 603 -2.12 47.36 -18.28
CA ASN A 603 -3.35 46.92 -18.96
C ASN A 603 -3.84 45.53 -18.54
N VAL A 604 -3.72 45.21 -17.24
CA VAL A 604 -4.21 43.94 -16.68
C VAL A 604 -5.73 43.99 -16.66
N SER A 605 -6.38 43.14 -17.45
CA SER A 605 -7.83 43.06 -17.55
C SER A 605 -8.28 41.62 -17.73
N VAL A 606 -9.54 41.35 -17.40
CA VAL A 606 -10.14 40.02 -17.54
C VAL A 606 -11.55 40.13 -18.10
N SER A 607 -11.91 39.20 -18.98
CA SER A 607 -13.26 39.00 -19.51
C SER A 607 -13.70 37.56 -19.25
N GLY A 608 -15.01 37.29 -19.24
CA GLY A 608 -15.58 35.96 -19.03
C GLY A 608 -17.11 36.03 -18.93
N SER A 609 -17.81 34.94 -19.25
CA SER A 609 -19.29 34.91 -19.24
C SER A 609 -19.88 33.93 -18.24
#